data_AF-A0A0A0LXF8-F1
#
_entry.id   AF-A0A0A0LXF8-F1
#
_cell.length_a   1.000
_cell.length_b   1.000
_cell.length_c   1.000
_cell.angle_alpha   90.00
_cell.angle_beta   90.00
_cell.angle_gamma   90.00
#
_symmetry.space_group_name_H-M   'P 1'
#
loop_
_entity.id
_entity.type
_entity.pdbx_description
1 polymer ?
#
loop_
_entity_poly.entity_id
_entity_poly.type
_entity_poly.pdbx_seq_one_letter_code
_entity_poly.pdbx_strand_id
1 'polypeptide(L)'
;MAEEAPDSSFIPTVIRRSTFPPGFVFGSASSAYQYEGAAFEYGRTPSIWDTYTHLHPERIDDGSNADVTVDQYHRYPVDVEIIKKIGFDAYRFSISWSRVLPSKDLSIT
;
A
#
# COMPACT_ATOMS: atom_id res chain seq x y z
N MET A 1 14.12 40.11 9.63
CA MET A 1 14.34 39.11 10.68
C MET A 1 14.39 37.76 9.99
N ALA A 2 15.58 37.21 9.81
CA ALA A 2 15.74 35.91 9.15
C ALA A 2 15.46 34.83 10.20
N GLU A 3 14.56 33.91 9.88
CA GLU A 3 14.32 32.70 10.65
C GLU A 3 15.58 31.83 10.52
N GLU A 4 16.33 31.67 11.61
CA GLU A 4 17.52 30.82 11.64
C GLU A 4 17.11 29.37 11.36
N ALA A 5 17.78 28.76 10.38
CA ALA A 5 17.63 27.34 10.10
C ALA A 5 17.97 26.52 11.37
N PRO A 6 17.22 25.45 11.67
CA PRO A 6 17.46 24.65 12.85
C PRO A 6 18.88 24.08 12.87
N ASP A 7 19.53 24.16 14.03
CA ASP A 7 20.89 23.71 14.25
C ASP A 7 21.09 22.23 13.86
N SER A 8 21.89 22.02 12.81
CA SER A 8 22.23 20.71 12.27
C SER A 8 23.07 19.83 13.21
N SER A 9 23.55 20.35 14.34
CA SER A 9 24.36 19.62 15.33
C SER A 9 23.60 18.51 16.07
N PHE A 10 22.27 18.49 15.95
CA PHE A 10 21.39 17.53 16.63
C PHE A 10 20.90 16.37 15.78
N ILE A 11 21.41 16.14 14.56
CA ILE A 11 21.05 14.91 13.84
C ILE A 11 21.66 13.72 14.60
N PRO A 12 20.87 12.87 15.28
CA PRO A 12 21.43 11.73 15.97
C PRO A 12 21.99 10.80 14.91
N THR A 13 23.27 10.46 15.00
CA THR A 13 23.89 9.45 14.14
C THR A 13 23.23 8.08 14.30
N VAL A 14 22.45 7.89 15.37
CA VAL A 14 21.60 6.73 15.62
C VAL A 14 20.17 7.18 15.96
N ILE A 15 19.22 6.90 15.08
CA ILE A 15 17.79 7.17 15.31
C ILE A 15 17.19 6.08 16.19
N ARG A 16 16.51 6.47 17.28
CA ARG A 16 15.82 5.55 18.21
C ARG A 16 14.36 5.97 18.37
N ARG A 17 13.50 5.06 18.82
CA ARG A 17 12.10 5.41 19.16
C ARG A 17 11.99 6.53 20.20
N SER A 18 12.93 6.59 21.14
CA SER A 18 13.02 7.65 22.17
C SER A 18 13.37 9.03 21.61
N THR A 19 13.82 9.13 20.35
CA THR A 19 14.07 10.41 19.68
C THR A 19 12.75 11.09 19.27
N PHE A 20 11.63 10.36 19.24
CA PHE A 20 10.33 10.87 18.83
C PHE A 20 9.42 11.11 20.05
N PRO A 21 8.40 11.98 19.95
CA PRO A 21 7.45 12.22 21.02
C PRO A 21 6.79 10.93 21.52
N PRO A 22 6.44 10.84 22.82
CA PRO A 22 5.65 9.73 23.33
C PRO A 22 4.36 9.54 22.52
N GLY A 23 4.08 8.30 22.10
CA GLY A 23 2.91 7.98 21.28
C GLY A 23 3.10 8.22 19.78
N PHE A 24 4.29 8.59 19.31
CA PHE A 24 4.57 8.66 17.87
C PHE A 24 4.41 7.27 17.22
N VAL A 25 3.63 7.21 16.14
CA VAL A 25 3.27 5.97 15.45
C VAL A 25 4.19 5.75 14.25
N PHE A 26 4.88 4.62 14.22
CA PHE A 26 5.60 4.16 13.03
C PHE A 26 4.79 3.09 12.32
N GLY A 27 4.72 3.16 10.99
CA GLY A 27 3.98 2.19 10.23
C GLY A 27 4.56 1.92 8.85
N SER A 28 4.00 0.90 8.22
CA SER A 28 4.21 0.61 6.80
C SER A 28 2.95 0.92 6.01
N ALA A 29 3.07 1.00 4.69
CA ALA A 29 1.93 1.26 3.82
C ALA A 29 1.95 0.46 2.53
N SER A 30 0.77 0.16 2.01
CA SER A 30 0.54 -0.50 0.73
C SER A 30 -0.64 0.15 -0.03
N SER A 31 -0.84 -0.28 -1.27
CA SER A 31 -2.07 -0.02 -2.02
C SER A 31 -2.57 -1.30 -2.67
N ALA A 32 -3.88 -1.38 -2.88
CA ALA A 32 -4.56 -2.61 -3.28
C ALA A 32 -4.03 -3.17 -4.60
N TYR A 33 -3.96 -2.33 -5.64
CA TYR A 33 -3.50 -2.76 -6.96
C TYR A 33 -2.01 -3.15 -6.95
N GLN A 34 -1.20 -2.58 -6.06
CA GLN A 34 0.24 -2.88 -6.02
C GLN A 34 0.56 -4.17 -5.24
N TYR A 35 -0.31 -4.61 -4.32
CA TYR A 35 0.02 -5.69 -3.36
C TYR A 35 -0.97 -6.85 -3.32
N GLU A 36 -2.27 -6.64 -3.58
CA GLU A 36 -3.29 -7.68 -3.38
C GLU A 36 -3.12 -8.86 -4.35
N GLY A 37 -3.06 -8.58 -5.65
CA GLY A 37 -3.27 -9.61 -6.67
C GLY A 37 -4.72 -10.09 -6.70
N ALA A 38 -4.92 -11.36 -7.07
CA ALA A 38 -6.22 -11.99 -7.19
C ALA A 38 -7.19 -11.13 -8.03
N ALA A 39 -6.68 -10.64 -9.17
CA ALA A 39 -7.34 -9.60 -9.97
C ALA A 39 -8.69 -10.05 -10.55
N PHE A 40 -8.87 -11.37 -10.75
CA PHE A 40 -10.05 -11.98 -11.35
C PHE A 40 -10.82 -12.90 -10.40
N GLU A 41 -10.53 -12.82 -9.10
CA GLU A 41 -11.11 -13.74 -8.11
C GLU A 41 -12.23 -13.08 -7.31
N TYR A 42 -13.12 -13.92 -6.79
CA TYR A 42 -14.20 -13.56 -5.85
C TYR A 42 -15.05 -12.35 -6.29
N GLY A 43 -15.25 -12.20 -7.59
CA GLY A 43 -16.13 -11.17 -8.16
C GLY A 43 -15.51 -9.79 -8.32
N ARG A 44 -14.21 -9.61 -8.11
CA ARG A 44 -13.52 -8.35 -8.47
C ARG A 44 -13.66 -8.08 -9.97
N THR A 45 -14.05 -6.86 -10.33
CA THR A 45 -14.03 -6.41 -11.73
C THR A 45 -12.75 -5.63 -12.07
N PRO A 46 -12.39 -5.53 -13.36
CA PRO A 46 -11.22 -4.78 -13.79
C PRO A 46 -11.33 -3.29 -13.39
N SER A 47 -10.26 -2.77 -12.79
CA SER A 47 -10.05 -1.33 -12.64
C SER A 47 -9.46 -0.73 -13.92
N ILE A 48 -9.28 0.60 -13.92
CA ILE A 48 -8.59 1.30 -15.02
C ILE A 48 -7.15 0.79 -15.16
N TRP A 49 -6.48 0.47 -14.06
CA TRP A 49 -5.11 -0.03 -14.08
C TRP A 49 -5.00 -1.44 -14.67
N ASP A 50 -5.95 -2.34 -14.38
CA ASP A 50 -6.02 -3.66 -15.03
C ASP A 50 -6.10 -3.47 -16.55
N THR A 51 -7.09 -2.70 -16.99
CA THR A 51 -7.29 -2.40 -18.42
C THR A 51 -6.04 -1.78 -19.06
N TYR A 52 -5.42 -0.82 -18.39
CA TYR A 52 -4.26 -0.12 -18.92
C TYR A 52 -3.04 -1.03 -19.07
N THR A 53 -2.72 -1.82 -18.04
CA THR A 53 -1.53 -2.70 -18.07
C THR A 53 -1.70 -3.88 -19.02
N HIS A 54 -2.92 -4.43 -19.16
CA HIS A 54 -3.20 -5.48 -20.14
C HIS A 54 -3.19 -4.97 -21.59
N LEU A 55 -3.65 -3.74 -21.84
CA LEU A 55 -3.68 -3.17 -23.21
C LEU A 55 -2.35 -2.53 -23.62
N HIS A 56 -1.58 -2.02 -22.66
CA HIS A 56 -0.34 -1.28 -22.90
C HIS A 56 0.83 -1.83 -22.07
N PRO A 57 1.20 -3.11 -22.22
CA PRO A 57 2.33 -3.67 -21.49
C PRO A 57 3.63 -2.91 -21.79
N GLU A 58 3.81 -2.35 -22.98
CA GLU A 58 4.98 -1.54 -23.35
C GLU A 58 5.14 -0.25 -22.53
N ARG A 59 4.12 0.14 -21.76
CA ARG A 59 4.15 1.31 -20.87
C ARG A 59 4.53 0.95 -19.44
N ILE A 60 4.72 -0.33 -19.14
CA ILE A 60 5.28 -0.82 -17.89
C ILE A 60 6.73 -1.22 -18.19
N ASP A 61 7.66 -0.78 -17.33
CA ASP A 61 9.11 -0.90 -17.56
C ASP A 61 9.57 -2.33 -17.90
N ASP A 62 8.94 -3.33 -17.27
CA ASP A 62 9.19 -4.75 -17.48
C ASP A 62 8.05 -5.50 -18.20
N GLY A 63 7.03 -4.78 -18.66
CA GLY A 63 5.84 -5.36 -19.28
C GLY A 63 4.90 -6.11 -18.35
N SER A 64 5.11 -6.03 -17.03
CA SER A 64 4.30 -6.75 -16.03
C SER A 64 2.93 -6.10 -15.79
N ASN A 65 2.09 -6.82 -15.05
CA ASN A 65 0.79 -6.34 -14.56
C ASN A 65 0.59 -6.76 -13.10
N ALA A 66 -0.55 -6.40 -12.52
CA ALA A 66 -0.87 -6.70 -11.13
C ALA A 66 -1.83 -7.88 -10.95
N ASP A 67 -1.85 -8.86 -11.85
CA ASP A 67 -2.78 -9.99 -11.76
C ASP A 67 -2.55 -10.80 -10.47
N VAL A 68 -1.28 -10.95 -10.07
CA VAL A 68 -0.85 -11.71 -8.87
C VAL A 68 -0.08 -10.86 -7.85
N THR A 69 0.84 -9.98 -8.28
CA THR A 69 1.69 -9.15 -7.39
C THR A 69 2.45 -10.00 -6.33
N VAL A 70 2.47 -9.58 -5.06
CA VAL A 70 3.01 -10.34 -3.92
C VAL A 70 1.97 -11.26 -3.27
N ASP A 71 0.77 -11.33 -3.86
CA ASP A 71 -0.34 -12.16 -3.42
C ASP A 71 -0.80 -11.87 -1.98
N GLN A 72 -0.81 -10.59 -1.59
CA GLN A 72 -1.28 -10.19 -0.26
C GLN A 72 -2.74 -10.59 -0.03
N TYR A 73 -3.55 -10.73 -1.08
CA TYR A 73 -4.93 -11.19 -0.96
C TYR A 73 -5.04 -12.53 -0.22
N HIS A 74 -4.17 -13.49 -0.54
CA HIS A 74 -4.13 -14.78 0.14
C HIS A 74 -3.17 -14.81 1.34
N ARG A 75 -2.15 -13.95 1.33
CA ARG A 75 -1.02 -14.00 2.27
C ARG A 75 -1.03 -12.93 3.36
N TYR A 76 -2.09 -12.11 3.44
CA TYR A 76 -2.20 -11.04 4.44
C TYR A 76 -1.92 -11.49 5.89
N PRO A 77 -2.22 -12.73 6.36
CA PRO A 77 -1.88 -13.12 7.73
C PRO A 77 -0.37 -13.11 7.98
N VAL A 78 0.42 -13.51 6.99
CA VAL A 78 1.89 -13.51 7.04
C VAL A 78 2.42 -12.09 7.00
N ASP A 79 1.84 -11.23 6.16
CA ASP A 79 2.25 -9.82 6.08
C ASP A 79 2.02 -9.08 7.41
N VAL A 80 0.86 -9.30 8.05
CA VAL A 80 0.56 -8.75 9.38
C VAL A 80 1.53 -9.27 10.44
N GLU A 81 1.90 -10.55 10.38
CA GLU A 81 2.90 -11.13 11.28
C GLU A 81 4.27 -10.46 11.10
N ILE A 82 4.70 -10.20 9.86
CA ILE A 82 5.97 -9.52 9.56
C ILE A 82 5.94 -8.08 10.08
N ILE A 83 4.86 -7.32 9.83
CA ILE A 83 4.69 -5.94 10.32
C ILE A 83 4.81 -5.91 11.85
N LYS A 84 4.21 -6.89 12.53
CA LYS A 84 4.32 -7.03 13.98
C LYS A 84 5.74 -7.35 14.44
N LYS A 85 6.45 -8.25 13.75
CA LYS A 85 7.84 -8.65 14.07
C LYS A 85 8.85 -7.52 13.86
N ILE A 86 8.67 -6.69 12.82
CA ILE A 86 9.46 -5.47 12.61
C ILE A 86 9.24 -4.47 13.75
N GLY A 87 8.10 -4.56 14.42
CA GLY A 87 7.74 -3.70 15.54
C GLY A 87 7.09 -2.41 15.07
N PHE A 88 6.37 -2.41 13.95
CA PHE A 88 5.54 -1.29 13.55
C PHE A 88 4.25 -1.21 14.38
N ASP A 89 3.79 0.01 14.57
CA ASP A 89 2.60 0.38 15.34
C ASP A 89 1.35 0.45 14.46
N ALA A 90 1.52 0.74 13.16
CA ALA A 90 0.42 0.87 12.20
C ALA A 90 0.71 0.22 10.85
N TYR A 91 -0.37 -0.16 10.17
CA TYR A 91 -0.36 -0.56 8.77
C TYR A 91 -1.44 0.20 8.01
N ARG A 92 -1.04 0.97 7.01
CA ARG A 92 -1.94 1.69 6.12
C ARG A 92 -2.08 0.92 4.81
N PHE A 93 -3.29 0.52 4.47
CA PHE A 93 -3.59 -0.10 3.17
C PHE A 93 -4.81 0.59 2.54
N SER A 94 -4.97 0.45 1.23
CA SER A 94 -6.17 0.91 0.53
C SER A 94 -7.08 -0.27 0.21
N ILE A 95 -8.37 -0.01 0.04
CA ILE A 95 -9.35 -1.02 -0.38
C ILE A 95 -9.61 -0.87 -1.88
N SER A 96 -9.55 -1.98 -2.64
CA SER A 96 -9.87 -1.98 -4.08
C SER A 96 -11.36 -1.69 -4.30
N TRP A 97 -11.70 -0.54 -4.88
CA TRP A 97 -13.10 -0.18 -5.20
C TRP A 97 -13.78 -1.23 -6.08
N SER A 98 -13.10 -1.68 -7.15
CA SER A 98 -13.66 -2.67 -8.08
C SER A 98 -13.83 -4.07 -7.47
N ARG A 99 -13.27 -4.30 -6.26
CA ARG A 99 -13.50 -5.52 -5.48
C ARG A 99 -14.73 -5.38 -4.58
N VAL A 100 -14.96 -4.21 -3.99
CA VAL A 100 -16.10 -3.96 -3.09
C VAL A 100 -17.38 -3.67 -3.85
N LEU A 101 -17.30 -2.88 -4.92
CA LEU A 101 -18.41 -2.48 -5.78
C LEU A 101 -18.09 -2.85 -7.23
N PRO A 102 -18.25 -4.14 -7.59
CA PRO A 102 -17.89 -4.64 -8.90
C PRO A 102 -18.80 -4.13 -10.02
N SER A 103 -20.06 -3.77 -9.72
CA SER A 103 -20.98 -3.11 -10.64
C SER A 103 -20.99 -1.60 -10.43
N LYS A 104 -21.07 -0.84 -11.54
CA LYS A 104 -21.39 0.61 -11.49
C LYS A 104 -22.85 0.87 -11.13
N ASP A 105 -23.67 -0.17 -11.18
CA ASP A 105 -25.09 -0.08 -10.86
C ASP A 105 -25.28 -0.22 -9.34
N LEU A 106 -25.65 0.89 -8.70
CA LEU A 106 -26.12 0.96 -7.32
C LEU A 106 -27.65 0.86 -7.26
N SER A 107 -28.33 0.53 -8.36
CA SER A 107 -29.76 0.35 -8.35
C SER A 107 -30.12 -0.88 -7.52
N ILE A 108 -30.75 -0.61 -6.38
CA ILE A 108 -31.52 -1.59 -5.64
C ILE A 108 -32.92 -1.50 -6.25
N THR A 109 -33.17 -2.27 -7.30
CA THR A 109 -34.51 -2.41 -7.89
C THR A 109 -34.99 -3.83 -7.76
#